data_AF-W4FVU3-F1
#
_entry.id   AF-W4FVU3-F1
#
_cell.length_a   1.000
_cell.length_b   1.000
_cell.length_c   1.000
_cell.angle_alpha   90.00
_cell.angle_beta   90.00
_cell.angle_gamma   90.00
#
_symmetry.space_group_name_H-M   'P 1'
#
loop_
_entity.id
_entity.type
_entity.pdbx_description
1 polymer ?
#
loop_
_entity_poly.entity_id
_entity_poly.type
_entity_poly.pdbx_seq_one_letter_code
_entity_poly.pdbx_strand_id
1 'polypeptide(L)'
;MARAVSASTLRYEHVSWKNDALEIQYGVMKNDQDGHMSFARHVYANPLNPEICPVLSLGVLLFTRGANLPGSPSLVFGYNAKEHFSTWLRNTCSNSEDDIVSMGLAISDIGTHSFRKDVASSLSNCPGGP
;
A
#
# COMPACT_ATOMS: atom_id res chain seq x y z
N MET A 1 2.72 -5.65 5.79
CA MET A 1 2.52 -5.75 4.33
C MET A 1 1.10 -6.20 4.02
N ALA A 2 0.41 -5.55 3.07
CA ALA A 2 -0.97 -5.84 2.67
C ALA A 2 -1.08 -5.98 1.14
N ARG A 3 -2.13 -6.65 0.64
CA ARG A 3 -2.41 -6.70 -0.80
C ARG A 3 -3.05 -5.39 -1.26
N ALA A 4 -2.82 -4.99 -2.51
CA ALA A 4 -3.49 -3.81 -3.09
C ALA A 4 -5.02 -3.88 -2.96
N VAL A 5 -5.62 -5.06 -3.17
CA VAL A 5 -7.08 -5.27 -2.98
C VAL A 5 -7.53 -5.04 -1.53
N SER A 6 -6.70 -5.38 -0.55
CA SER A 6 -7.02 -5.14 0.87
C SER A 6 -6.83 -3.67 1.24
N ALA A 7 -5.82 -3.01 0.65
CA ALA A 7 -5.60 -1.58 0.86
C ALA A 7 -6.72 -0.74 0.21
N SER A 8 -7.22 -1.15 -0.97
CA SER A 8 -8.29 -0.42 -1.67
C SER A 8 -9.63 -0.42 -0.95
N THR A 9 -9.84 -1.36 -0.02
CA THR A 9 -11.07 -1.44 0.78
C THR A 9 -10.95 -0.77 2.16
N LEU A 10 -9.83 -0.07 2.43
CA LEU A 10 -9.66 0.66 3.68
C LEU A 10 -10.67 1.79 3.79
N ARG A 11 -11.37 1.82 4.92
CA ARG A 11 -12.28 2.89 5.33
C ARG A 11 -11.62 3.77 6.38
N TYR A 12 -12.11 4.99 6.55
CA TYR A 12 -11.58 5.89 7.61
C TYR A 12 -11.70 5.27 9.00
N GLU A 13 -12.76 4.50 9.26
CA GLU A 13 -12.98 3.76 10.51
C GLU A 13 -11.92 2.69 10.80
N HIS A 14 -11.20 2.23 9.77
CA HIS A 14 -10.12 1.25 9.92
C HIS A 14 -8.79 1.89 10.30
N VAL A 15 -8.74 3.23 10.36
CA VAL A 15 -7.52 4.00 10.63
C VAL A 15 -7.65 4.62 12.02
N SER A 16 -6.75 4.24 12.91
CA SER A 16 -6.65 4.78 14.27
C SER A 16 -5.23 5.25 14.54
N TRP A 17 -5.03 5.91 15.68
CA TRP A 17 -3.71 6.27 16.17
C TRP A 17 -3.51 5.67 17.55
N LYS A 18 -2.34 5.06 17.78
CA LYS A 18 -1.96 4.52 19.08
C LYS A 18 -0.50 4.83 19.35
N ASN A 19 -0.25 5.54 20.45
CA ASN A 19 1.08 6.01 20.84
C ASN A 19 1.75 6.81 19.70
N ASP A 20 2.83 6.27 19.12
CA ASP A 20 3.63 6.84 18.04
C ASP A 20 3.33 6.22 16.66
N ALA A 21 2.31 5.37 16.56
CA ALA A 21 1.97 4.65 15.34
C ALA A 21 0.57 5.01 14.82
N LEU A 22 0.47 5.14 13.49
CA LEU A 22 -0.80 5.02 12.78
C LEU A 22 -1.17 3.53 12.72
N GLU A 23 -2.34 3.17 13.20
CA GLU A 23 -2.83 1.80 13.18
C GLU A 23 -3.82 1.59 12.03
N ILE A 24 -3.64 0.50 11.29
CA ILE A 24 -4.56 0.04 10.25
C ILE A 24 -5.15 -1.30 10.65
N GLN A 25 -6.45 -1.32 10.94
CA GLN A 25 -7.18 -2.54 11.26
C GLN A 25 -7.94 -3.04 10.03
N TYR A 26 -7.53 -4.21 9.53
CA TYR A 26 -8.30 -4.87 8.47
C TYR A 26 -9.48 -5.63 9.09
N GLY A 27 -10.63 -5.67 8.42
CA GLY A 27 -11.79 -6.42 8.95
C GLY A 27 -11.62 -7.93 8.81
N VAL A 28 -11.47 -8.39 7.57
CA VAL A 28 -11.47 -9.83 7.25
C VAL A 28 -10.25 -10.14 6.38
N MET A 29 -9.56 -11.24 6.67
CA MET A 29 -8.44 -11.72 5.86
C MET A 29 -8.81 -13.06 5.20
N LYS A 30 -8.21 -13.38 4.05
CA LYS A 30 -8.53 -14.62 3.31
C LYS A 30 -8.45 -15.88 4.19
N ASN A 31 -7.51 -15.91 5.13
CA ASN A 31 -7.27 -17.05 6.02
C ASN A 31 -7.94 -16.90 7.40
N ASP A 32 -8.70 -15.83 7.59
CA ASP A 32 -9.36 -15.49 8.86
C ASP A 32 -10.67 -14.77 8.53
N GLN A 33 -11.65 -15.58 8.11
CA GLN A 33 -12.97 -15.10 7.70
C GLN A 33 -13.79 -14.59 8.89
N ASP A 34 -13.47 -15.06 10.09
CA ASP A 34 -14.10 -14.66 11.34
C ASP A 34 -13.43 -13.41 11.96
N GLY A 35 -12.29 -12.98 11.41
CA GLY A 35 -11.57 -11.76 11.83
C GLY A 35 -10.88 -11.87 13.20
N HIS A 36 -10.82 -13.07 13.79
CA HIS A 36 -10.34 -13.29 15.15
C HIS A 36 -8.82 -13.09 15.29
N MET A 37 -8.08 -13.17 14.18
CA MET A 37 -6.62 -13.00 14.09
C MET A 37 -6.25 -11.72 13.32
N SER A 38 -7.19 -10.80 13.13
CA SER A 38 -6.93 -9.53 12.47
C SER A 38 -6.32 -8.52 13.43
N PHE A 39 -5.00 -8.62 13.61
CA PHE A 39 -4.24 -7.67 14.41
C PHE A 39 -4.04 -6.34 13.65
N ALA A 40 -4.11 -5.23 14.39
CA ALA A 40 -3.79 -3.92 13.86
C ALA A 40 -2.36 -3.87 13.33
N ARG A 41 -2.17 -3.22 12.18
CA ARG A 41 -0.85 -2.99 11.60
C ARG A 41 -0.38 -1.59 11.93
N HIS A 42 0.78 -1.48 12.55
CA HIS A 42 1.39 -0.20 12.85
C HIS A 42 2.14 0.32 11.63
N VAL A 43 1.92 1.59 11.32
CA VAL A 43 2.58 2.36 10.27
C VAL A 43 3.21 3.58 10.94
N TYR A 44 4.53 3.68 10.83
CA TYR A 44 5.29 4.76 11.46
C TYR A 44 5.60 5.86 10.45
N ALA A 45 5.72 7.09 10.95
CA ALA A 45 6.21 8.20 10.16
C ALA A 45 7.70 8.03 9.85
N ASN A 46 8.11 8.46 8.65
CA ASN A 46 9.51 8.63 8.29
C ASN A 46 9.82 10.12 8.10
N PRO A 47 10.06 10.89 9.17
CA PRO A 47 10.30 12.32 9.06
C PRO A 47 11.63 12.68 8.38
N LEU A 48 12.58 11.73 8.31
CA LEU A 48 13.89 11.97 7.68
C LEU A 48 13.78 11.98 6.15
N ASN A 49 12.91 11.14 5.59
CA ASN A 49 12.66 11.06 4.14
C ASN A 49 11.16 11.29 3.87
N PRO A 50 10.71 12.55 3.86
CA PRO A 50 9.29 12.90 3.73
C PRO A 50 8.65 12.39 2.44
N GLU A 51 9.41 12.27 1.36
CA GLU A 51 8.98 11.78 0.04
C GLU A 51 8.47 10.33 0.05
N ILE A 52 8.92 9.53 1.01
CA ILE A 52 8.46 8.14 1.22
C ILE A 52 7.72 7.94 2.55
N CYS A 53 7.36 9.03 3.24
CA CYS A 53 6.70 8.96 4.55
C CYS A 53 5.20 8.66 4.40
N PRO A 54 4.72 7.47 4.82
CA PRO A 54 3.33 7.08 4.59
C PRO A 54 2.32 7.94 5.35
N VAL A 55 2.68 8.41 6.57
CA VAL A 55 1.84 9.30 7.37
C VAL A 55 1.69 10.66 6.68
N LEU A 56 2.78 11.21 6.15
CA LEU A 56 2.74 12.46 5.39
C LEU A 56 1.93 12.31 4.10
N SER A 57 2.17 11.24 3.33
CA SER A 57 1.43 10.97 2.09
C SER A 57 -0.08 10.82 2.35
N LEU A 58 -0.47 10.16 3.45
CA LEU A 58 -1.87 10.07 3.85
C LEU A 58 -2.43 11.46 4.20
N GLY A 59 -1.70 12.27 4.95
CA GLY A 59 -2.10 13.66 5.26
C GLY A 59 -2.37 14.47 4.00
N VAL A 60 -1.42 14.46 3.04
CA VAL A 60 -1.57 15.14 1.75
C VAL A 60 -2.82 14.65 1.01
N LEU A 61 -3.05 13.33 0.96
CA LEU A 61 -4.23 12.76 0.31
C LEU A 61 -5.55 13.27 0.93
N LEU A 62 -5.61 13.34 2.27
CA LEU A 62 -6.82 13.78 2.98
C LEU A 62 -7.09 15.27 2.75
N PHE A 63 -6.06 16.11 2.86
CA PHE A 63 -6.23 17.56 2.70
C PHE A 63 -6.48 17.98 1.25
N THR A 64 -5.98 17.23 0.27
CA THR A 64 -6.21 17.52 -1.15
C THR A 64 -7.57 17.03 -1.67
N ARG A 65 -8.21 16.07 -1.00
CA ARG A 65 -9.53 15.55 -1.40
C ARG A 65 -10.72 16.41 -0.97
N GLY A 66 -10.55 17.32 -0.01
CA GLY A 66 -11.64 18.12 0.55
C GLY A 66 -12.44 17.40 1.65
N ALA A 67 -13.37 18.13 2.28
CA ALA A 67 -14.20 17.60 3.36
C ALA A 67 -15.15 16.50 2.85
N ASN A 68 -15.29 15.41 3.63
CA ASN A 68 -16.28 14.37 3.36
C ASN A 68 -17.68 14.98 3.48
N LEU A 69 -18.31 15.26 2.35
CA LEU A 69 -19.70 15.68 2.26
C LEU A 69 -20.61 14.48 2.59
N PRO A 70 -21.89 14.72 2.98
CA PRO A 70 -22.87 13.65 3.07
C PRO A 70 -22.94 12.90 1.71
N GLY A 71 -22.56 11.62 1.71
CA GLY A 71 -22.46 10.79 0.50
C GLY A 71 -21.04 10.61 -0.07
N SER A 72 -20.02 11.23 0.52
CA SER A 72 -18.62 10.97 0.17
C SER A 72 -18.24 9.51 0.46
N PRO A 73 -17.31 8.92 -0.31
CA PRO A 73 -16.85 7.56 -0.09
C PRO A 73 -16.23 7.44 1.31
N SER A 74 -16.69 6.47 2.09
CA SER A 74 -16.05 6.10 3.37
C SER A 74 -14.65 5.49 3.18
N LEU A 75 -14.28 5.18 1.93
CA LEU A 75 -13.01 4.60 1.54
C LEU A 75 -11.88 5.65 1.50
N VAL A 76 -10.78 5.35 2.21
CA VAL A 76 -9.58 6.20 2.30
C VAL A 76 -8.99 6.50 0.93
N PHE A 77 -8.99 5.53 0.01
CA PHE A 77 -8.45 5.70 -1.34
C PHE A 77 -9.53 5.88 -2.42
N GLY A 78 -10.81 5.93 -2.04
CA GLY A 78 -11.92 6.05 -2.97
C GLY A 78 -12.20 4.75 -3.74
N TYR A 79 -13.20 4.81 -4.62
CA TYR A 79 -13.58 3.67 -5.48
C TYR A 79 -12.53 3.41 -6.56
N ASN A 80 -12.42 2.15 -7.00
CA ASN A 80 -11.48 1.70 -8.03
C ASN A 80 -10.00 2.00 -7.71
N ALA A 81 -9.66 2.19 -6.43
CA ALA A 81 -8.31 2.56 -6.01
C ALA A 81 -7.24 1.57 -6.47
N LYS A 82 -7.55 0.25 -6.47
CA LYS A 82 -6.61 -0.78 -6.92
C LYS A 82 -6.41 -0.75 -8.45
N GLU A 83 -7.48 -0.47 -9.21
CA GLU A 83 -7.41 -0.27 -10.66
C GLU A 83 -6.59 0.98 -11.00
N HIS A 84 -6.88 2.10 -10.33
CA HIS A 84 -6.11 3.35 -10.50
C HIS A 84 -4.63 3.14 -10.16
N PHE A 85 -4.33 2.48 -9.05
CA PHE A 85 -2.97 2.14 -8.66
C PHE A 85 -2.30 1.23 -9.69
N SER A 86 -3.02 0.24 -10.24
CA SER A 86 -2.48 -0.65 -11.28
C SER A 86 -2.18 0.09 -12.58
N THR A 87 -3.02 1.04 -12.98
CA THR A 87 -2.79 1.87 -14.17
C THR A 87 -1.62 2.82 -13.95
N TRP A 88 -1.58 3.50 -12.81
CA TRP A 88 -0.47 4.36 -12.43
C TRP A 88 0.86 3.59 -12.41
N LEU A 89 0.89 2.40 -11.79
CA LEU A 89 2.08 1.56 -11.73
C LEU A 89 2.60 1.20 -13.13
N ARG A 90 1.71 0.78 -14.05
CA ARG A 90 2.10 0.47 -15.43
C ARG A 90 2.71 1.68 -16.13
N ASN A 91 2.07 2.83 -16.02
CA ASN A 91 2.56 4.07 -16.65
C ASN A 91 3.92 4.48 -16.06
N THR A 92 4.10 4.39 -14.74
CA THR A 92 5.36 4.69 -14.07
C THR A 92 6.48 3.74 -14.51
N CYS A 93 6.19 2.44 -14.63
CA CYS A 93 7.15 1.46 -15.14
C CYS A 93 7.51 1.74 -16.60
N SER A 94 6.54 2.07 -17.46
CA SER A 94 6.81 2.43 -18.85
C SER A 94 7.67 3.69 -18.98
N ASN A 95 7.50 4.67 -18.10
CA ASN A 95 8.34 5.87 -18.10
C ASN A 95 9.77 5.62 -17.63
N SER A 96 10.02 4.49 -16.95
CA SER A 96 11.32 4.11 -16.39
C SER A 96 11.79 2.78 -16.98
N GLU A 97 11.41 2.49 -18.23
CA GLU A 97 11.64 1.20 -18.88
C GLU A 97 13.13 0.84 -18.94
N ASP A 98 13.97 1.79 -19.33
CA ASP A 98 15.42 1.59 -19.44
C ASP A 98 16.04 1.16 -18.10
N ASP A 99 15.64 1.80 -16.99
CA ASP A 99 16.12 1.44 -15.65
C ASP A 99 15.66 0.05 -15.24
N ILE A 100 14.40 -0.30 -15.52
CA ILE A 100 13.83 -1.61 -15.19
C ILE A 100 14.52 -2.74 -15.98
N VAL A 101 14.76 -2.51 -17.27
CA VAL A 101 15.49 -3.45 -18.13
C VAL A 101 16.94 -3.57 -17.68
N SER A 102 17.58 -2.47 -17.26
CA SER A 102 18.95 -2.50 -16.71
C SER A 102 19.06 -3.34 -15.43
N MET A 103 17.99 -3.42 -14.65
CA MET A 103 17.87 -4.30 -13.48
C MET A 103 17.54 -5.76 -13.85
N GLY A 104 17.39 -6.09 -15.14
CA GLY A 104 17.09 -7.43 -15.63
C GLY A 104 15.63 -7.85 -15.45
N LEU A 105 14.72 -6.89 -15.30
CA LEU A 105 13.29 -7.14 -15.11
C LEU A 105 12.51 -6.80 -16.38
N ALA A 106 11.43 -7.54 -16.66
CA ALA A 106 10.46 -7.19 -17.69
C ALA A 106 9.27 -6.45 -17.07
N ILE A 107 8.81 -5.37 -17.70
CA ILE A 107 7.64 -4.60 -17.23
C ILE A 107 6.39 -5.49 -17.12
N SER A 108 6.24 -6.48 -18.01
CA SER A 108 5.14 -7.45 -17.99
C SER A 108 5.03 -8.23 -16.68
N ASP A 109 6.14 -8.38 -15.96
CA ASP A 109 6.23 -9.15 -14.72
C ASP A 109 5.96 -8.28 -13.49
N ILE A 110 5.89 -6.95 -13.67
CA ILE A 110 5.62 -6.00 -12.61
C ILE A 110 4.12 -5.75 -12.53
N GLY A 111 3.54 -6.03 -11.36
CA GLY A 111 2.15 -5.73 -11.07
C GLY A 111 1.92 -5.40 -9.61
N THR A 112 0.67 -5.10 -9.27
CA THR A 112 0.29 -4.80 -7.88
C THR A 112 0.57 -5.94 -6.90
N HIS A 113 0.78 -7.16 -7.41
CA HIS A 113 1.16 -8.34 -6.63
C HIS A 113 2.67 -8.41 -6.34
N SER A 114 3.52 -7.69 -7.08
CA SER A 114 4.98 -7.63 -6.88
C SER A 114 5.30 -6.99 -5.53
N PHE A 115 4.61 -5.92 -5.13
CA PHE A 115 4.75 -5.30 -3.79
C PHE A 115 4.46 -6.23 -2.61
N ARG A 116 3.65 -7.27 -2.80
CA ARG A 116 3.38 -8.27 -1.75
C ARG A 116 4.50 -9.30 -1.62
N LYS A 117 5.35 -9.42 -2.64
CA LYS A 117 6.40 -10.42 -2.72
C LYS A 117 7.77 -9.77 -2.53
N ASP A 118 8.04 -8.59 -3.08
CA ASP A 118 9.41 -8.12 -3.31
C ASP A 118 10.30 -8.01 -2.08
N VAL A 119 9.88 -7.42 -0.96
CA VAL A 119 10.80 -7.29 0.19
C VAL A 119 11.02 -8.62 0.91
N ALA A 120 9.97 -9.43 1.06
CA ALA A 120 10.08 -10.72 1.75
C ALA A 120 10.69 -11.82 0.86
N SER A 121 10.37 -11.80 -0.44
CA SER A 121 10.91 -12.73 -1.43
C SER A 121 12.32 -12.36 -1.89
N SER A 122 12.72 -11.08 -1.98
CA SER A 122 14.12 -10.78 -2.28
C SER A 122 15.03 -11.22 -1.12
N LEU A 123 14.64 -10.93 0.12
CA LEU A 123 15.38 -11.40 1.31
C LEU A 123 15.35 -12.92 1.47
N SER A 124 14.26 -13.60 1.07
CA SER A 124 14.16 -15.07 1.14
C SER A 124 14.78 -15.79 -0.07
N ASN A 125 14.97 -15.11 -1.20
CA ASN A 125 15.63 -15.63 -2.40
C ASN A 125 17.08 -15.13 -2.54
N CYS A 126 17.65 -14.47 -1.54
CA CYS A 126 19.10 -14.42 -1.37
C CYS A 126 19.51 -15.80 -0.83
N PRO A 127 20.03 -16.74 -1.65
CA PRO A 127 20.69 -17.89 -1.06
C PRO A 127 21.90 -17.32 -0.33
N GLY A 128 21.90 -17.41 0.99
CA GLY A 128 23.11 -17.16 1.76
C GLY A 128 24.19 -18.09 1.24
N GLY A 129 25.23 -17.52 0.65
CA GLY A 129 26.46 -18.19 0.30
C GLY A 129 27.44 -17.22 -0.37
N PRO A 130 28.74 -17.25 -0.03
CA PRO A 130 29.46 -18.21 0.82
C PRO A 130 29.49 -17.85 2.31
#